data_AF-A0A6I3F149-F1
#
_entry.id   AF-A0A6I3F149-F1
#
_cell.length_a   1.000
_cell.length_b   1.000
_cell.length_c   1.000
_cell.angle_alpha   90.00
_cell.angle_beta   90.00
_cell.angle_gamma   90.00
#
_symmetry.space_group_name_H-M   'P 1'
#
loop_
_entity.id
_entity.type
_entity.pdbx_description
1 polymer ?
#
loop_
_entity_poly.entity_id
_entity_poly.type
_entity_poly.pdbx_seq_one_letter_code
_entity_poly.pdbx_strand_id
1 'polypeptide(L)'
;MGELFGVASVASYDAGVSRNGDELSAMYGEGARALQDEFDSRRLADLLADVTVHGELDDGDIALVREQSTVWVATVDADGWPDVSYKGGAPGFVRVVERSELQLPIYNGNGMWRTLGNISDNGRVALLFVDHVRPWRVRVHGIGTVLTDADTVATFHGAEAVLSVQVARVFPNCGRYIHRDGEVSPFVPQPGRETPVPEWKQLPFLNDVLPAHDPARTEG
;
A
#
# COMPACT_ATOMS: atom_id res chain seq x y z
N MET A 1 -3.98 22.85 -2.77
CA MET A 1 -4.26 22.55 -1.35
C MET A 1 -4.55 21.05 -1.23
N GLY A 2 -3.56 20.23 -1.56
CA GLY A 2 -3.64 18.75 -1.62
C GLY A 2 -2.39 18.08 -1.02
N GLU A 3 -1.58 18.87 -0.33
CA GLU A 3 -0.48 18.42 0.50
C GLU A 3 -1.09 18.10 1.86
N LEU A 4 -0.92 16.87 2.37
CA LEU A 4 -0.66 16.57 3.79
C LEU A 4 -0.96 15.14 4.17
N PHE A 5 -1.95 14.46 3.57
CA PHE A 5 -2.40 13.17 4.14
C PHE A 5 -1.34 12.05 4.10
N GLY A 6 -0.43 12.09 3.13
CA GLY A 6 0.58 11.06 3.00
C GLY A 6 1.92 11.30 3.69
N VAL A 7 2.27 12.57 3.86
CA VAL A 7 3.46 13.00 4.62
C VAL A 7 3.10 13.10 6.10
N ALA A 8 1.83 13.21 6.47
CA ALA A 8 1.37 13.28 7.85
C ALA A 8 1.85 12.11 8.70
N SER A 9 1.89 10.86 8.21
CA SER A 9 2.40 9.72 9.01
C SER A 9 3.91 9.84 9.30
N VAL A 10 4.68 10.43 8.38
CA VAL A 10 6.13 10.64 8.53
C VAL A 10 6.39 11.92 9.36
N ALA A 11 5.65 13.00 9.13
CA ALA A 11 5.78 14.29 9.80
C ALA A 11 5.13 14.35 11.20
N SER A 12 4.24 13.43 11.54
CA SER A 12 3.68 13.26 12.90
C SER A 12 4.48 12.28 13.76
N TYR A 13 5.64 11.82 13.27
CA TYR A 13 6.54 10.97 14.04
C TYR A 13 7.01 11.69 15.31
N ASP A 14 6.49 11.24 16.44
CA ASP A 14 6.96 11.61 17.77
C ASP A 14 8.02 10.56 18.18
N ALA A 15 9.27 10.97 18.36
CA ALA A 15 10.44 10.10 18.57
C ALA A 15 10.40 9.26 19.88
N GLY A 16 9.25 9.21 20.57
CA GLY A 16 9.07 8.60 21.88
C GLY A 16 8.30 7.28 21.91
N VAL A 17 7.72 6.79 20.80
CA VAL A 17 6.97 5.53 20.76
C VAL A 17 7.66 4.52 19.83
N SER A 18 8.68 3.83 20.36
CA SER A 18 9.28 2.69 19.67
C SER A 18 8.27 1.57 19.58
N ARG A 19 7.88 1.18 18.35
CA ARG A 19 7.27 -0.13 18.10
C ARG A 19 8.40 -1.18 18.05
N ASN A 20 8.12 -2.39 18.52
CA ASN A 20 9.12 -3.46 18.69
C ASN A 20 9.95 -3.66 17.41
N GLY A 21 11.25 -3.36 17.47
CA GLY A 21 12.16 -3.44 16.32
C GLY A 21 12.27 -4.83 15.67
N ASP A 22 11.89 -5.89 16.39
CA ASP A 22 11.87 -7.27 15.88
C ASP A 22 10.77 -7.53 14.85
N GLU A 23 9.59 -6.89 14.96
CA GLU A 23 8.48 -7.07 14.00
C GLU A 23 8.74 -6.33 12.67
N LEU A 24 9.45 -5.19 12.74
CA LEU A 24 9.86 -4.41 11.56
C LEU A 24 11.03 -5.07 10.82
N SER A 25 11.96 -5.71 11.55
CA SER A 25 13.03 -6.53 10.99
C SER A 25 12.48 -7.64 10.06
N ALA A 26 11.31 -8.20 10.39
CA ALA A 26 10.64 -9.24 9.60
C ALA A 26 10.03 -8.75 8.27
N MET A 27 9.99 -7.44 7.98
CA MET A 27 9.47 -6.90 6.72
C MET A 27 10.42 -7.16 5.54
N TYR A 28 11.72 -7.22 5.79
CA TYR A 28 12.76 -7.30 4.76
C TYR A 28 13.50 -8.63 4.85
N GLY A 29 13.38 -9.45 3.81
CA GLY A 29 14.20 -10.66 3.66
C GLY A 29 15.66 -10.34 3.30
N GLU A 30 16.52 -11.37 3.32
CA GLU A 30 17.97 -11.24 3.08
C GLU A 30 18.31 -10.51 1.77
N GLY A 31 17.59 -10.80 0.68
CA GLY A 31 17.82 -10.13 -0.60
C GLY A 31 17.56 -8.62 -0.54
N ALA A 32 16.54 -8.18 0.21
CA ALA A 32 16.29 -6.75 0.41
C ALA A 32 17.36 -6.12 1.29
N ARG A 33 17.81 -6.81 2.35
CA ARG A 33 18.88 -6.33 3.24
C ARG A 33 20.21 -6.16 2.50
N ALA A 34 20.59 -7.11 1.65
CA ALA A 34 21.79 -7.02 0.83
C ALA A 34 21.78 -5.77 -0.07
N LEU A 35 20.67 -5.50 -0.77
CA LEU A 35 20.53 -4.31 -1.61
C LEU A 35 20.49 -3.02 -0.78
N GLN A 36 19.84 -3.04 0.39
CA GLN A 36 19.81 -1.89 1.28
C GLN A 36 21.20 -1.50 1.77
N ASP A 37 22.04 -2.49 2.10
CA ASP A 37 23.43 -2.28 2.50
C ASP A 37 24.28 -1.80 1.32
N GLU A 38 24.11 -2.39 0.12
CA GLU A 38 24.79 -1.96 -1.11
C GLU A 38 24.52 -0.49 -1.47
N PHE A 39 23.26 -0.04 -1.31
CA PHE A 39 22.84 1.32 -1.65
C PHE A 39 22.78 2.29 -0.45
N ASP A 40 23.40 1.93 0.69
CA ASP A 40 23.42 2.74 1.93
C ASP A 40 22.03 3.25 2.37
N SER A 41 21.01 2.42 2.21
CA SER A 41 19.60 2.78 2.42
C SER A 41 18.93 2.04 3.58
N ARG A 42 19.66 1.17 4.29
CA ARG A 42 19.11 0.37 5.40
C ARG A 42 18.50 1.23 6.51
N ARG A 43 19.22 2.27 6.94
CA ARG A 43 18.74 3.20 7.99
C ARG A 43 17.43 3.88 7.59
N LEU A 44 17.36 4.36 6.34
CA LEU A 44 16.15 4.94 5.79
C LEU A 44 15.01 3.92 5.70
N ALA A 45 15.30 2.69 5.26
CA ALA A 45 14.30 1.63 5.16
C ALA A 45 13.71 1.26 6.53
N ASP A 46 14.55 1.11 7.56
CA ASP A 46 14.11 0.78 8.91
C ASP A 46 13.25 1.91 9.50
N LEU A 47 13.66 3.18 9.34
CA LEU A 47 12.87 4.32 9.78
C LEU A 47 11.53 4.39 9.04
N LEU A 48 11.53 4.29 7.71
CA LEU A 48 10.29 4.34 6.94
C LEU A 48 9.34 3.20 7.32
N ALA A 49 9.85 1.99 7.56
CA ALA A 49 9.05 0.88 8.04
C ALA A 49 8.40 1.22 9.40
N ASP A 50 9.16 1.77 10.35
CA ASP A 50 8.68 2.14 11.69
C ASP A 50 7.56 3.19 11.64
N VAL A 51 7.73 4.23 10.82
CA VAL A 51 6.82 5.39 10.84
C VAL A 51 5.62 5.27 9.88
N THR A 52 5.73 4.42 8.85
CA THR A 52 4.66 4.29 7.84
C THR A 52 3.83 3.03 8.00
N VAL A 53 4.40 1.93 8.48
CA VAL A 53 3.70 0.65 8.53
C VAL A 53 2.88 0.53 9.82
N HIS A 54 1.65 0.08 9.68
CA HIS A 54 0.76 -0.12 10.81
C HIS A 54 -0.16 -1.33 10.59
N GLY A 55 -0.73 -1.86 11.68
CA GLY A 55 -1.51 -3.11 11.67
C GLY A 55 -2.99 -2.95 11.34
N GLU A 56 -3.52 -1.73 11.37
CA GLU A 56 -4.93 -1.42 11.16
C GLU A 56 -5.08 -0.08 10.42
N LEU A 57 -6.11 0.04 9.59
CA LEU A 57 -6.36 1.24 8.77
C LEU A 57 -6.52 2.50 9.64
N ASP A 58 -5.75 3.53 9.31
CA ASP A 58 -5.91 4.86 9.88
C ASP A 58 -7.01 5.67 9.16
N ASP A 59 -7.27 6.88 9.63
CA ASP A 59 -8.32 7.73 9.04
C ASP A 59 -8.01 8.15 7.59
N GLY A 60 -6.73 8.29 7.24
CA GLY A 60 -6.27 8.61 5.90
C GLY A 60 -6.44 7.43 4.94
N ASP A 61 -6.12 6.21 5.38
CA ASP A 61 -6.35 4.99 4.59
C ASP A 61 -7.83 4.79 4.32
N ILE A 62 -8.67 4.92 5.37
CA ILE A 62 -10.12 4.78 5.27
C ILE A 62 -10.69 5.81 4.31
N ALA A 63 -10.24 7.06 4.38
CA ALA A 63 -10.66 8.11 3.47
C ALA A 63 -10.31 7.75 2.02
N LEU A 64 -9.07 7.31 1.75
CA LEU A 64 -8.68 6.91 0.40
C LEU A 64 -9.51 5.72 -0.11
N VAL A 65 -9.65 4.65 0.67
CA VAL A 65 -10.39 3.44 0.27
C VAL A 65 -11.84 3.78 -0.10
N ARG A 66 -12.50 4.64 0.69
CA ARG A 66 -13.89 5.06 0.46
C ARG A 66 -14.07 5.89 -0.81
N GLU A 67 -13.03 6.54 -1.30
CA GLU A 67 -13.08 7.33 -2.52
C GLU A 67 -12.73 6.50 -3.77
N GLN A 68 -12.15 5.31 -3.61
CA GLN A 68 -11.72 4.50 -4.75
C GLN A 68 -12.88 3.77 -5.42
N SER A 69 -12.88 3.81 -6.75
CA SER A 69 -13.72 2.99 -7.64
C SER A 69 -12.97 1.77 -8.19
N THR A 70 -11.70 1.60 -7.84
CA THR A 70 -10.83 0.55 -8.35
C THR A 70 -9.93 0.00 -7.24
N VAL A 71 -9.56 -1.27 -7.34
CA VAL A 71 -8.54 -1.91 -6.50
C VAL A 71 -7.83 -2.99 -7.30
N TRP A 72 -6.52 -3.12 -7.09
CA TRP A 72 -5.76 -4.27 -7.58
C TRP A 72 -5.66 -5.29 -6.46
N VAL A 73 -6.05 -6.53 -6.76
CA VAL A 73 -6.05 -7.66 -5.83
C VAL A 73 -4.97 -8.63 -6.27
N ALA A 74 -3.92 -8.75 -5.48
CA ALA A 74 -2.86 -9.71 -5.64
C ALA A 74 -3.08 -10.91 -4.71
N THR A 75 -2.86 -12.11 -5.25
CA THR A 75 -2.98 -13.40 -4.55
C THR A 75 -1.81 -14.28 -4.96
N VAL A 76 -1.67 -15.46 -4.33
CA VAL A 76 -0.65 -16.44 -4.71
C VAL A 76 -1.36 -17.76 -4.99
N ASP A 77 -1.06 -18.42 -6.10
CA ASP A 77 -1.62 -19.73 -6.40
C ASP A 77 -0.92 -20.85 -5.63
N ALA A 78 -1.41 -22.09 -5.78
CA ALA A 78 -0.88 -23.25 -5.06
C ALA A 78 0.59 -23.58 -5.40
N ASP A 79 1.07 -23.19 -6.59
CA ASP A 79 2.45 -23.39 -7.03
C ASP A 79 3.39 -22.26 -6.54
N GLY A 80 2.84 -21.24 -5.87
CA GLY A 80 3.58 -20.10 -5.34
C GLY A 80 3.74 -18.95 -6.35
N TRP A 81 3.07 -18.99 -7.50
CA TRP A 81 3.11 -17.88 -8.45
C TRP A 81 2.19 -16.74 -7.99
N PRO A 82 2.67 -15.49 -8.02
CA PRO A 82 1.81 -14.35 -7.76
C PRO A 82 0.84 -14.13 -8.94
N ASP A 83 -0.40 -13.81 -8.61
CA ASP A 83 -1.44 -13.42 -9.55
C ASP A 83 -1.98 -12.03 -9.18
N VAL A 84 -2.41 -11.25 -10.18
CA VAL A 84 -2.97 -9.91 -9.95
C VAL A 84 -4.21 -9.69 -10.81
N SER A 85 -5.23 -9.13 -10.19
CA SER A 85 -6.48 -8.80 -10.86
C SER A 85 -6.89 -7.36 -10.57
N TYR A 86 -7.47 -6.70 -11.57
CA TYR A 86 -8.13 -5.42 -11.39
C TYR A 86 -9.60 -5.66 -11.05
N LYS A 87 -10.12 -5.01 -10.01
CA LYS A 87 -11.54 -5.02 -9.64
C LYS A 87 -12.06 -3.59 -9.62
N GLY A 88 -13.21 -3.37 -10.26
CA GLY A 88 -13.85 -2.07 -10.36
C GLY A 88 -15.27 -2.09 -9.78
N GLY A 89 -15.70 -0.93 -9.29
CA GLY A 89 -17.04 -0.68 -8.77
C GLY A 89 -17.33 0.82 -8.66
N ALA A 90 -18.43 1.18 -8.00
CA ALA A 90 -18.67 2.58 -7.64
C ALA A 90 -17.64 3.05 -6.57
N PRO A 91 -17.38 4.36 -6.42
CA PRO A 91 -16.58 4.86 -5.30
C PRO A 91 -17.06 4.28 -3.96
N GLY A 92 -16.14 3.69 -3.19
CA GLY A 92 -16.44 3.05 -1.91
C GLY A 92 -17.09 1.67 -2.01
N PHE A 93 -17.02 1.01 -3.19
CA PHE A 93 -17.48 -0.37 -3.33
C PHE A 93 -16.69 -1.36 -2.46
N VAL A 94 -15.43 -1.06 -2.15
CA VAL A 94 -14.71 -1.70 -1.05
C VAL A 94 -15.15 -1.02 0.24
N ARG A 95 -15.84 -1.77 1.10
CA ARG A 95 -16.32 -1.29 2.38
C ARG A 95 -15.27 -1.52 3.46
N VAL A 96 -15.05 -0.50 4.28
CA VAL A 96 -14.35 -0.61 5.56
C VAL A 96 -15.40 -1.02 6.59
N VAL A 97 -15.36 -2.28 7.03
CA VAL A 97 -16.27 -2.81 8.07
C VAL A 97 -15.82 -2.31 9.43
N GLU A 98 -14.52 -2.40 9.68
CA GLU A 98 -13.80 -1.82 10.81
C GLU A 98 -12.36 -1.51 10.42
N ARG A 99 -11.54 -0.93 11.31
CA ARG A 99 -10.14 -0.58 10.99
C ARG A 99 -9.30 -1.79 10.59
N SER A 100 -9.68 -2.97 11.06
CA SER A 100 -8.99 -4.23 10.83
C SER A 100 -9.64 -5.10 9.75
N GLU A 101 -10.76 -4.69 9.13
CA GLU A 101 -11.49 -5.51 8.14
C GLU A 101 -12.00 -4.70 6.95
N LEU A 102 -11.69 -5.20 5.75
CA LEU A 102 -12.25 -4.73 4.48
C LEU A 102 -13.14 -5.79 3.85
N GLN A 103 -14.20 -5.37 3.16
CA GLN A 103 -15.02 -6.25 2.34
C GLN A 103 -15.19 -5.68 0.93
N LEU A 104 -15.02 -6.52 -0.09
CA LEU A 104 -15.25 -6.16 -1.48
C LEU A 104 -16.15 -7.18 -2.18
N PRO A 105 -17.12 -6.71 -3.00
CA PRO A 105 -17.99 -7.59 -3.75
C PRO A 105 -17.26 -8.20 -4.95
N ILE A 106 -17.64 -9.42 -5.29
CA ILE A 106 -17.23 -10.11 -6.50
C ILE A 106 -18.45 -10.20 -7.41
N TYR A 107 -18.42 -9.47 -8.51
CA TYR A 107 -19.47 -9.49 -9.52
C TYR A 107 -19.28 -10.63 -10.53
N ASN A 108 -20.32 -10.88 -11.32
CA ASN A 108 -20.28 -11.82 -12.44
C ASN A 108 -19.08 -11.53 -13.36
N GLY A 109 -18.24 -12.55 -13.54
CA GLY A 109 -17.01 -12.46 -14.33
C GLY A 109 -16.89 -13.58 -15.36
N ASN A 110 -15.66 -13.86 -15.79
CA ASN A 110 -15.36 -14.88 -16.80
C ASN A 110 -15.41 -16.34 -16.29
N GLY A 111 -15.85 -16.55 -15.04
CA GLY A 111 -15.99 -17.88 -14.44
C GLY A 111 -14.68 -18.58 -14.05
N MET A 112 -13.51 -17.93 -14.15
CA MET A 112 -12.24 -18.58 -13.79
C MET A 112 -12.01 -18.68 -12.27
N TRP A 113 -12.65 -17.80 -11.47
CA TRP A 113 -12.56 -17.76 -10.00
C TRP A 113 -11.14 -17.74 -9.38
N ARG A 114 -10.08 -17.49 -10.17
CA ARG A 114 -8.68 -17.59 -9.71
C ARG A 114 -8.38 -16.83 -8.42
N THR A 115 -8.78 -15.57 -8.32
CA THR A 115 -8.58 -14.76 -7.11
C THR A 115 -9.17 -15.44 -5.87
N LEU A 116 -10.42 -15.92 -5.94
CA LEU A 116 -11.12 -16.51 -4.80
C LEU A 116 -10.67 -17.94 -4.51
N GLY A 117 -10.30 -18.70 -5.55
CA GLY A 117 -9.68 -20.01 -5.42
C GLY A 117 -8.35 -19.92 -4.66
N ASN A 118 -7.45 -19.06 -5.12
CA ASN A 118 -6.15 -18.81 -4.46
C ASN A 118 -6.33 -18.41 -2.99
N ILE A 119 -7.32 -17.55 -2.69
CA ILE A 119 -7.63 -17.14 -1.31
C ILE A 119 -8.18 -18.30 -0.50
N SER A 120 -9.03 -19.16 -1.07
CA SER A 120 -9.51 -20.36 -0.38
C SER A 120 -8.38 -21.34 -0.05
N ASP A 121 -7.34 -21.40 -0.89
CA ASP A 121 -6.22 -22.33 -0.70
C ASP A 121 -5.24 -21.88 0.38
N ASN A 122 -4.88 -20.59 0.45
CA ASN A 122 -3.84 -20.11 1.37
C ASN A 122 -4.16 -18.82 2.12
N GLY A 123 -5.29 -18.18 1.84
CA GLY A 123 -5.76 -16.96 2.50
C GLY A 123 -4.95 -15.70 2.20
N ARG A 124 -3.78 -15.76 1.56
CA ARG A 124 -2.92 -14.57 1.41
C ARG A 124 -3.45 -13.66 0.31
N VAL A 125 -3.71 -12.41 0.67
CA VAL A 125 -4.15 -11.37 -0.26
C VAL A 125 -3.43 -10.06 0.00
N ALA A 126 -3.14 -9.33 -1.07
CA ALA A 126 -2.70 -7.95 -1.02
C ALA A 126 -3.63 -7.09 -1.88
N LEU A 127 -4.05 -5.96 -1.34
CA LEU A 127 -4.84 -4.94 -2.02
C LEU A 127 -3.96 -3.73 -2.28
N LEU A 128 -4.09 -3.12 -3.46
CA LEU A 128 -3.48 -1.85 -3.79
C LEU A 128 -4.56 -0.87 -4.25
N PHE A 129 -4.60 0.27 -3.58
CA PHE A 129 -5.46 1.40 -3.90
C PHE A 129 -4.60 2.57 -4.36
N VAL A 130 -4.98 3.25 -5.44
CA VAL A 130 -4.19 4.31 -6.08
C VAL A 130 -5.09 5.50 -6.42
N ASP A 131 -4.84 6.65 -5.79
CA ASP A 131 -5.46 7.92 -6.19
C ASP A 131 -4.55 8.61 -7.22
N HIS A 132 -5.02 8.65 -8.48
CA HIS A 132 -4.34 9.31 -9.59
C HIS A 132 -4.56 10.83 -9.63
N VAL A 133 -5.54 11.35 -8.89
CA VAL A 133 -5.88 12.78 -8.82
C VAL A 133 -5.05 13.46 -7.75
N ARG A 134 -5.01 12.87 -6.56
CA ARG A 134 -4.13 13.24 -5.43
C ARG A 134 -3.11 12.12 -5.30
N PRO A 135 -1.90 12.26 -5.87
CA PRO A 135 -0.97 11.15 -6.03
C PRO A 135 -0.61 10.51 -4.68
N TRP A 136 -1.31 9.43 -4.37
CA TRP A 136 -1.24 8.71 -3.11
C TRP A 136 -1.63 7.25 -3.35
N ARG A 137 -1.03 6.34 -2.58
CA ARG A 137 -1.41 4.93 -2.63
C ARG A 137 -1.31 4.30 -1.25
N VAL A 138 -2.18 3.32 -1.04
CA VAL A 138 -2.19 2.47 0.14
C VAL A 138 -2.14 1.02 -0.33
N ARG A 139 -1.25 0.24 0.28
CA ARG A 139 -1.23 -1.22 0.15
C ARG A 139 -1.72 -1.84 1.44
N VAL A 140 -2.56 -2.86 1.33
CA VAL A 140 -3.06 -3.62 2.47
C VAL A 140 -2.70 -5.07 2.24
N HIS A 141 -1.94 -5.67 3.16
CA HIS A 141 -1.74 -7.11 3.22
C HIS A 141 -2.70 -7.68 4.27
N GLY A 142 -3.30 -8.82 3.97
CA GLY A 142 -4.26 -9.44 4.87
C GLY A 142 -4.47 -10.92 4.62
N ILE A 143 -5.38 -11.48 5.41
CA ILE A 143 -5.91 -12.82 5.24
C ILE A 143 -7.34 -12.73 4.72
N GLY A 144 -7.56 -13.24 3.52
CA GLY A 144 -8.83 -13.24 2.84
C GLY A 144 -9.70 -14.45 3.23
N THR A 145 -11.00 -14.23 3.32
CA THR A 145 -12.03 -15.28 3.42
C THR A 145 -13.10 -15.04 2.37
N VAL A 146 -13.52 -16.10 1.68
CA VAL A 146 -14.60 -16.02 0.68
C VAL A 146 -15.93 -16.29 1.38
N LEU A 147 -16.81 -15.30 1.34
CA LEU A 147 -18.16 -15.35 1.91
C LEU A 147 -19.18 -15.53 0.79
N THR A 148 -20.02 -16.54 0.93
CA THR A 148 -21.03 -16.94 -0.07
C THR A 148 -22.43 -17.13 0.54
N ASP A 149 -22.58 -16.87 1.85
CA ASP A 149 -23.88 -16.90 2.49
C ASP A 149 -24.78 -15.78 1.93
N ALA A 150 -26.06 -16.11 1.79
CA ALA A 150 -27.02 -15.26 1.10
C ALA A 150 -27.17 -13.88 1.78
N ASP A 151 -27.11 -13.82 3.10
CA ASP A 151 -27.28 -12.58 3.86
C ASP A 151 -26.12 -11.63 3.62
N THR A 152 -24.88 -12.09 3.72
CA THR A 152 -23.68 -11.29 3.42
C THR A 152 -23.64 -10.84 1.97
N VAL A 153 -23.87 -11.77 1.03
CA VAL A 153 -23.86 -11.45 -0.41
C VAL A 153 -24.93 -10.42 -0.75
N ALA A 154 -26.13 -10.53 -0.16
CA ALA A 154 -27.22 -9.58 -0.38
C ALA A 154 -26.90 -8.15 0.09
N THR A 155 -25.91 -7.96 0.97
CA THR A 155 -25.46 -6.60 1.34
C THR A 155 -24.81 -5.86 0.17
N PHE A 156 -24.34 -6.57 -0.85
CA PHE A 156 -23.77 -5.99 -2.07
C PHE A 156 -24.64 -6.34 -3.28
N HIS A 157 -25.34 -5.34 -3.82
CA HIS A 157 -26.20 -5.54 -4.98
C HIS A 157 -25.43 -6.13 -6.17
N GLY A 158 -25.91 -7.25 -6.70
CA GLY A 158 -25.34 -7.93 -7.87
C GLY A 158 -24.05 -8.72 -7.60
N ALA A 159 -23.60 -8.83 -6.35
CA ALA A 159 -22.47 -9.68 -6.00
C ALA A 159 -22.85 -11.18 -6.10
N GLU A 160 -21.91 -11.99 -6.56
CA GLU A 160 -21.98 -13.46 -6.53
C GLU A 160 -21.27 -14.02 -5.28
N ALA A 161 -20.29 -13.28 -4.75
CA ALA A 161 -19.57 -13.57 -3.51
C ALA A 161 -19.04 -12.28 -2.90
N VAL A 162 -18.62 -12.33 -1.64
CA VAL A 162 -17.91 -11.25 -0.96
C VAL A 162 -16.54 -11.76 -0.52
N LEU A 163 -15.50 -11.00 -0.81
CA LEU A 163 -14.18 -11.22 -0.21
C LEU A 163 -14.08 -10.35 1.04
N SER A 164 -13.98 -10.98 2.22
CA SER A 164 -13.58 -10.32 3.46
C SER A 164 -12.06 -10.43 3.61
N VAL A 165 -11.41 -9.36 4.03
CA VAL A 165 -9.96 -9.27 4.23
C VAL A 165 -9.68 -8.77 5.63
N GLN A 166 -9.16 -9.65 6.48
CA GLN A 166 -8.58 -9.28 7.76
C GLN A 166 -7.23 -8.60 7.52
N VAL A 167 -7.14 -7.32 7.86
CA VAL A 167 -5.93 -6.51 7.73
C VAL A 167 -4.86 -7.07 8.65
N ALA A 168 -3.68 -7.31 8.08
CA ALA A 168 -2.49 -7.70 8.83
C ALA A 168 -1.47 -6.55 8.85
N ARG A 169 -1.27 -5.87 7.71
CA ARG A 169 -0.35 -4.75 7.57
C ARG A 169 -0.82 -3.79 6.50
N VAL A 170 -0.63 -2.51 6.75
CA VAL A 170 -0.93 -1.43 5.81
C VAL A 170 0.36 -0.66 5.54
N PHE A 171 0.57 -0.32 4.27
CA PHE A 171 1.77 0.37 3.78
C PHE A 171 1.33 1.57 2.94
N PRO A 172 1.26 2.76 3.53
CA PRO A 172 1.11 3.99 2.79
C PRO A 172 2.42 4.33 2.07
N ASN A 173 2.35 4.83 0.84
CA ASN A 173 3.55 5.16 0.08
C ASN A 173 3.41 6.46 -0.73
N CYS A 174 4.54 7.17 -0.85
CA CYS A 174 4.58 8.44 -1.58
C CYS A 174 4.11 8.32 -3.03
N GLY A 175 3.43 9.38 -3.49
CA GLY A 175 2.93 9.52 -4.86
C GLY A 175 3.97 9.85 -5.92
N ARG A 176 5.28 9.79 -5.63
CA ARG A 176 6.36 10.25 -6.54
C ARG A 176 6.23 9.76 -7.99
N TYR A 177 5.67 8.57 -8.22
CA TYR A 177 5.48 8.03 -9.57
C TYR A 177 4.02 7.78 -9.94
N ILE A 178 3.09 8.26 -9.13
CA ILE A 178 1.66 8.23 -9.43
C ILE A 178 1.36 9.50 -10.24
N HIS A 179 1.12 9.31 -11.53
CA HIS A 179 0.81 10.37 -12.48
C HIS A 179 -0.53 10.05 -13.14
N ARG A 180 -1.12 11.06 -13.80
CA ARG A 180 -2.36 10.85 -14.52
C ARG A 180 -2.10 10.14 -15.84
N ASP A 181 -3.12 9.46 -16.34
CA ASP A 181 -3.03 8.76 -17.62
C ASP A 181 -2.61 9.71 -18.75
N GLY A 182 -1.61 9.29 -19.53
CA GLY A 182 -1.05 10.07 -20.63
C GLY A 182 0.00 11.10 -20.22
N GLU A 183 0.26 11.30 -18.93
CA GLU A 183 1.35 12.15 -18.45
C GLU A 183 2.65 11.33 -18.24
N VAL A 184 3.78 12.03 -18.12
CA VAL A 184 5.05 11.44 -17.66
C VAL A 184 5.34 12.03 -16.29
N SER A 185 5.67 11.19 -15.30
CA SER A 185 6.03 11.69 -13.98
C SER A 185 7.24 12.65 -14.05
N PRO A 186 7.19 13.82 -13.38
CA PRO A 186 8.31 14.76 -13.34
C PRO A 186 9.55 14.19 -12.63
N PHE A 187 9.40 13.07 -11.93
CA PHE A 187 10.48 12.39 -11.22
C PHE A 187 11.20 11.32 -12.06
N VAL A 188 10.80 11.13 -13.31
CA VAL A 188 11.54 10.28 -14.26
C VAL A 188 12.85 10.99 -14.62
N PRO A 189 14.02 10.38 -14.36
CA PRO A 189 15.31 11.00 -14.70
C PRO A 189 15.44 11.24 -16.21
N GLN A 190 15.97 12.41 -16.58
CA GLN A 190 16.18 12.79 -17.98
C GLN A 190 17.62 13.29 -18.19
N PRO A 191 18.30 12.91 -19.30
CA PRO A 191 19.62 13.41 -19.61
C PRO A 191 19.69 14.95 -19.63
N GLY A 192 20.67 15.52 -18.94
CA GLY A 192 20.87 16.97 -18.88
C GLY A 192 19.84 17.75 -18.06
N ARG A 193 18.95 17.08 -17.31
CA ARG A 193 18.03 17.71 -16.36
C ARG A 193 18.21 17.12 -14.97
N GLU A 194 18.27 18.01 -13.99
CA GLU A 194 18.24 17.61 -12.59
C GLU A 194 16.87 16.99 -12.27
N THR A 195 16.90 15.85 -11.59
CA THR A 195 15.66 15.16 -11.19
C THR A 195 15.16 15.77 -9.88
N PRO A 196 13.91 16.23 -9.82
CA PRO A 196 13.36 16.79 -8.59
C PRO A 196 13.45 15.80 -7.42
N VAL A 197 13.79 16.32 -6.24
CA VAL A 197 13.78 15.58 -4.98
C VAL A 197 12.35 15.61 -4.41
N PRO A 198 11.75 14.46 -4.04
CA PRO A 198 10.42 14.44 -3.45
C PRO A 198 10.45 15.14 -2.07
N GLU A 199 9.43 15.95 -1.78
CA GLU A 199 9.35 16.79 -0.57
C GLU A 199 9.57 16.03 0.73
N TRP A 200 9.01 14.82 0.87
CA TRP A 200 9.17 14.04 2.09
C TRP A 200 10.64 13.73 2.41
N LYS A 201 11.52 13.60 1.40
CA LYS A 201 12.96 13.38 1.63
C LYS A 201 13.67 14.62 2.18
N GLN A 202 13.07 15.79 2.04
CA GLN A 202 13.62 17.06 2.50
C GLN A 202 13.23 17.35 3.97
N LEU A 203 12.51 16.43 4.63
CA LEU A 203 12.16 16.58 6.05
C LEU A 203 13.43 16.50 6.92
N PRO A 204 13.66 17.46 7.83
CA PRO A 204 14.93 17.58 8.56
C PRO A 204 15.39 16.31 9.29
N PHE A 205 14.45 15.59 9.91
CA PHE A 205 14.79 14.39 10.69
C PHE A 205 15.21 13.19 9.82
N LEU A 206 15.00 13.25 8.49
CA LEU A 206 15.47 12.20 7.58
C LEU A 206 16.93 12.38 7.15
N ASN A 207 17.50 13.58 7.30
CA ASN A 207 18.80 13.93 6.72
C ASN A 207 19.90 12.93 7.06
N ASP A 208 19.94 12.49 8.32
CA ASP A 208 21.00 11.61 8.84
C ASP A 208 20.83 10.14 8.47
N VAL A 209 19.61 9.73 8.07
CA VAL A 209 19.32 8.35 7.65
C VAL A 209 19.35 8.16 6.13
N LEU A 210 19.38 9.26 5.35
CA LEU A 210 19.52 9.20 3.89
C LEU A 210 20.86 8.57 3.48
N PRO A 211 20.91 7.90 2.30
CA PRO A 211 22.17 7.46 1.71
C PRO A 211 23.19 8.60 1.59
N ALA A 212 24.48 8.28 1.72
CA ALA A 212 25.57 9.27 1.65
C ALA A 212 25.57 10.11 0.36
N HIS A 213 25.11 9.55 -0.75
CA HIS A 213 25.04 10.22 -2.05
C HIS A 213 23.61 10.64 -2.45
N ASP A 214 22.66 10.66 -1.51
CA ASP A 214 21.29 11.08 -1.82
C ASP A 214 21.26 12.61 -2.08
N PRO A 215 20.65 13.07 -3.20
CA PRO A 215 20.59 14.50 -3.52
C PRO A 215 19.78 15.34 -2.52
N ALA A 216 18.97 14.71 -1.66
CA ALA A 216 18.24 15.39 -0.60
C ALA A 216 19.07 15.63 0.67
N ARG A 217 20.24 14.97 0.79
CA ARG A 217 21.06 15.02 1.99
C ARG A 217 21.87 16.33 2.00
N THR A 218 21.71 17.11 3.05
CA THR A 218 22.47 18.34 3.29
C THR A 218 23.65 18.04 4.22
N GLU A 219 24.82 18.61 3.89
CA GLU A 219 25.95 18.66 4.82
C GLU A 219 25.59 19.59 6.00
N GLY A 220 25.81 19.10 7.22
CA GLY A 220 25.52 19.83 8.46
C GLY A 220 26.53 20.92 8.78
#